data_AF-A0AAP6GBX7-F1
#
_entry.id   AF-A0AAP6GBX7-F1
#
_cell.length_a   1.000
_cell.length_b   1.000
_cell.length_c   1.000
_cell.angle_alpha   90.00
_cell.angle_beta   90.00
_cell.angle_gamma   90.00
#
_symmetry.space_group_name_H-M   'P 1'
#
loop_
_entity.id
_entity.type
_entity.pdbx_description
1 polymer ?
#
loop_
_entity_poly.entity_id
_entity_poly.type
_entity_poly.pdbx_seq_one_letter_code
_entity_poly.pdbx_strand_id
1 'polypeptide(L)'
;MPLYRTWRLLLLWPLLLLAGCGASLDDYRGQGPNWDLARFFNGKLVAHGLVTDRSGEVTSRFRVDMVGRWKDGKGELFEQFYFDDGRQQTRTWFLSKGADGHWRGTASDVVGEAVGKTAGFALNWRYQLDLALPDGEVVRVSFDDWMYLLDEDRLINRAKISKFGIHLGEVILYIERLER
;
A
#
# COMPACT_ATOMS: atom_id res chain seq x y z
N MET A 1 14.12 17.43 53.68
CA MET A 1 14.06 16.24 52.79
C MET A 1 12.60 15.86 52.64
N PRO A 2 11.91 16.05 51.48
CA PRO A 2 12.35 15.58 50.18
C PRO A 2 11.93 16.48 48.99
N LEU A 3 12.76 17.46 48.61
CA LEU A 3 12.48 18.31 47.42
C LEU A 3 12.80 17.62 46.08
N TYR A 4 13.34 16.41 46.11
CA TYR A 4 13.90 15.69 44.96
C TYR A 4 12.93 14.70 44.30
N ARG A 5 11.73 14.49 44.86
CA ARG A 5 10.80 13.46 44.38
C ARG A 5 9.79 13.97 43.34
N THR A 6 9.57 15.29 43.27
CA THR A 6 8.63 15.91 42.31
C THR A 6 9.27 16.22 40.95
N TRP A 7 10.60 16.27 40.86
CA TRP A 7 11.29 16.57 39.59
C TRP A 7 11.29 15.39 38.59
N ARG A 8 11.20 14.14 39.07
CA ARG A 8 11.17 12.95 38.19
C ARG A 8 9.89 12.83 37.35
N LEU A 9 8.80 13.49 37.76
CA LEU A 9 7.52 13.46 37.04
C LEU A 9 7.40 14.58 35.99
N LEU A 10 8.24 15.62 36.06
CA LEU A 10 8.27 16.72 35.09
C LEU A 10 8.98 16.37 33.78
N LEU A 11 9.72 15.25 33.73
CA LEU A 11 10.42 14.76 32.53
C LEU A 11 9.54 13.93 31.59
N LEU A 12 8.31 13.57 31.97
CA LEU A 12 7.39 12.78 31.15
C LEU A 12 6.36 13.62 30.37
N TRP A 13 6.25 14.92 30.69
CA TRP A 13 5.33 15.83 30.00
C TRP A 13 5.65 16.09 28.51
N PRO A 14 6.93 16.06 28.04
CA PRO A 14 7.21 16.28 26.61
C PRO A 14 6.77 15.12 25.70
N LEU A 15 6.53 13.91 26.24
CA LEU A 15 6.12 12.75 25.42
C LEU A 15 4.65 12.76 25.02
N LEU A 16 3.80 13.57 25.67
CA LEU A 16 2.35 13.62 25.41
C LEU A 16 1.95 14.56 24.26
N LEU A 17 2.90 15.31 23.69
CA LEU A 17 2.64 16.28 22.61
C LEU A 17 3.03 15.80 21.21
N LEU A 18 3.48 14.56 21.06
CA LEU A 18 3.74 13.95 19.74
C LEU A 18 2.44 13.35 19.16
N ALA A 19 1.37 14.13 19.11
CA ALA A 19 0.25 13.82 18.22
C ALA A 19 0.68 14.19 16.79
N GLY A 20 1.43 13.28 16.16
CA GLY A 20 1.81 13.42 14.75
C GLY A 20 0.56 13.50 13.88
N CYS A 21 0.43 14.58 13.12
CA CYS A 21 -0.61 14.72 12.11
C CYS A 21 -0.28 13.74 10.97
N GLY A 22 -1.02 12.62 10.89
CA GLY A 22 -0.98 11.74 9.73
C GLY A 22 -1.82 12.34 8.60
N ALA A 23 -1.45 12.06 7.35
CA ALA A 23 -2.28 12.42 6.20
C ALA A 23 -3.63 11.67 6.28
N SER A 24 -4.73 12.41 6.07
CA SER A 24 -6.08 11.85 5.94
C SER A 24 -6.47 11.79 4.48
N LEU A 25 -7.26 10.78 4.10
CA LEU A 25 -7.75 10.68 2.72
C LEU A 25 -8.63 11.89 2.36
N ASP A 26 -9.34 12.43 3.35
CA ASP A 26 -10.23 13.58 3.18
C ASP A 26 -9.49 14.87 2.83
N ASP A 27 -8.19 14.96 3.13
CA ASP A 27 -7.36 16.12 2.79
C ASP A 27 -7.26 16.32 1.26
N TYR A 28 -7.47 15.25 0.49
CA TYR A 28 -7.38 15.25 -0.98
C TYR A 28 -8.73 15.46 -1.69
N ARG A 29 -9.82 15.62 -0.93
CA ARG A 29 -11.16 15.79 -1.52
C ARG A 29 -11.23 17.03 -2.40
N GLY A 30 -11.71 16.87 -3.63
CA GLY A 30 -11.83 17.96 -4.60
C GLY A 30 -10.54 18.31 -5.33
N GLN A 31 -9.44 17.59 -5.08
CA GLN A 31 -8.18 17.75 -5.81
C GLN A 31 -8.12 16.77 -6.99
N GLY A 32 -7.74 17.25 -8.17
CA GLY A 32 -7.59 16.41 -9.36
C GLY A 32 -6.19 15.80 -9.48
N PRO A 33 -6.00 14.81 -10.39
CA PRO A 33 -7.02 14.17 -11.23
C PRO A 33 -8.00 13.31 -10.42
N ASN A 34 -9.22 13.11 -10.93
CA ASN A 34 -10.20 12.25 -10.28
C ASN A 34 -9.82 10.77 -10.45
N TRP A 35 -9.79 10.02 -9.36
CA TRP A 35 -9.46 8.60 -9.38
C TRP A 35 -10.50 7.74 -10.10
N ASP A 36 -10.13 7.16 -11.25
CA ASP A 36 -10.82 6.05 -11.88
C ASP A 36 -9.92 4.80 -11.86
N LEU A 37 -10.10 3.98 -10.83
CA LEU A 37 -9.31 2.76 -10.63
C LEU A 37 -9.46 1.79 -11.80
N ALA A 38 -10.69 1.63 -12.30
CA ALA A 38 -11.00 0.69 -13.36
C ALA A 38 -10.32 1.13 -14.66
N ARG A 39 -10.35 2.42 -14.98
CA ARG A 39 -9.63 2.96 -16.14
C ARG A 39 -8.12 2.74 -16.01
N PHE A 40 -7.54 3.13 -14.87
CA PHE A 40 -6.08 3.13 -14.70
C PHE A 40 -5.51 1.71 -14.84
N PHE A 41 -6.10 0.75 -14.12
CA PHE A 41 -5.65 -0.65 -14.12
C PHE A 41 -6.32 -1.48 -15.23
N ASN A 42 -6.67 -0.90 -16.38
CA ASN A 42 -7.15 -1.67 -17.55
C ASN A 42 -6.11 -1.61 -18.68
N GLY A 43 -5.74 -2.79 -19.18
CA GLY A 43 -4.67 -2.94 -20.17
C GLY A 43 -3.32 -3.29 -19.54
N LYS A 44 -2.23 -3.00 -20.26
CA LYS A 44 -0.87 -3.33 -19.83
C LYS A 44 -0.26 -2.20 -19.00
N LEU A 45 0.37 -2.56 -17.89
CA LEU A 45 1.15 -1.65 -17.06
C LEU A 45 2.51 -2.26 -16.72
N VAL A 46 3.44 -1.40 -16.37
CA VAL A 46 4.72 -1.78 -15.77
C VAL A 46 4.88 -1.03 -14.46
N ALA A 47 5.49 -1.69 -13.47
CA ALA A 47 5.92 -1.04 -12.26
C ALA A 47 7.39 -1.28 -11.95
N HIS A 48 8.01 -0.32 -11.29
CA HIS A 48 9.36 -0.40 -10.75
C HIS A 48 9.33 0.04 -9.30
N GLY A 49 9.90 -0.78 -8.41
CA GLY A 49 9.82 -0.53 -6.98
C GLY A 49 10.98 -1.06 -6.18
N LEU A 50 10.94 -0.71 -4.90
CA LEU A 50 11.89 -1.12 -3.88
C LEU A 50 11.15 -1.44 -2.57
N VAL A 51 11.77 -2.29 -1.78
CA VAL A 51 11.37 -2.61 -0.41
C VAL A 51 12.42 -2.03 0.53
N THR A 52 11.98 -1.32 1.57
CA THR A 52 12.86 -0.89 2.66
C THR A 52 12.51 -1.62 3.95
N ASP A 53 13.49 -1.82 4.81
CA ASP A 53 13.25 -2.24 6.18
C ASP A 53 12.80 -1.07 7.07
N ARG A 54 12.63 -1.33 8.37
CA ARG A 54 12.24 -0.33 9.38
C ARG A 54 13.26 0.79 9.59
N SER A 55 14.52 0.59 9.17
CA SER A 55 15.59 1.59 9.26
C SER A 55 15.65 2.49 8.03
N GLY A 56 14.93 2.10 6.96
CA GLY A 56 14.94 2.77 5.66
C GLY A 56 16.00 2.22 4.70
N GLU A 57 16.72 1.16 5.08
CA GLU A 57 17.67 0.49 4.18
C GLU A 57 16.90 -0.26 3.08
N VAL A 58 17.35 -0.14 1.84
CA VAL A 58 16.76 -0.85 0.70
C VAL A 58 17.20 -2.31 0.74
N THR A 59 16.25 -3.22 0.92
CA THR A 59 16.51 -4.66 1.04
C THR A 59 16.21 -5.44 -0.23
N SER A 60 15.39 -4.88 -1.14
CA SER A 60 15.11 -5.49 -2.43
C SER A 60 14.64 -4.46 -3.45
N ARG A 61 14.88 -4.71 -4.73
CA ARG A 61 14.34 -3.96 -5.86
C ARG A 61 13.62 -4.91 -6.79
N PHE A 62 12.57 -4.44 -7.44
CA PHE A 62 11.77 -5.29 -8.30
C PHE A 62 11.15 -4.52 -9.46
N ARG A 63 10.79 -5.30 -10.49
CA ARG A 63 9.92 -4.90 -11.58
C ARG A 63 8.64 -5.72 -11.51
N VAL A 64 7.51 -5.13 -11.89
CA VAL A 64 6.24 -5.85 -12.06
C VAL A 64 5.73 -5.62 -13.46
N ASP A 65 5.44 -6.70 -14.18
CA ASP A 65 4.63 -6.62 -15.40
C ASP A 65 3.17 -6.91 -15.01
N MET A 66 2.24 -6.04 -15.44
CA MET A 66 0.85 -6.13 -15.04
C MET A 66 -0.08 -6.16 -16.25
N VAL A 67 -1.15 -6.94 -16.15
CA VAL A 67 -2.22 -6.98 -17.16
C VAL A 67 -3.56 -6.95 -16.46
N GLY A 68 -4.26 -5.83 -16.64
CA GLY A 68 -5.60 -5.60 -16.13
C GLY A 68 -6.67 -5.88 -17.18
N ARG A 69 -7.76 -6.51 -16.76
CA ARG A 69 -8.95 -6.76 -17.57
C ARG A 69 -10.19 -6.37 -16.78
N TRP A 70 -11.02 -5.52 -17.36
CA TRP A 70 -12.25 -5.06 -16.73
C TRP A 70 -13.48 -5.48 -17.53
N LYS A 71 -14.48 -6.03 -16.84
CA LYS A 71 -15.77 -6.40 -17.40
C LYS A 71 -16.87 -6.30 -16.34
N ASP A 72 -17.99 -5.67 -16.69
CA ASP A 72 -19.20 -5.58 -15.86
C ASP A 72 -18.93 -5.10 -14.41
N GLY A 73 -18.06 -4.10 -14.26
CA GLY A 73 -17.68 -3.53 -12.95
C GLY A 73 -16.75 -4.41 -12.09
N LYS A 74 -16.25 -5.51 -12.65
CA LYS A 74 -15.25 -6.40 -12.04
C LYS A 74 -13.92 -6.29 -12.79
N GLY A 75 -12.84 -6.24 -12.04
CA GLY A 75 -11.48 -6.20 -12.55
C GLY A 75 -10.72 -7.47 -12.19
N GLU A 76 -9.92 -7.96 -13.12
CA GLU A 76 -8.87 -8.94 -12.89
C GLU A 76 -7.54 -8.28 -13.21
N LEU A 77 -6.64 -8.20 -12.24
CA LEU A 77 -5.31 -7.61 -12.40
C LEU A 77 -4.27 -8.68 -12.10
N PHE A 78 -3.67 -9.20 -13.16
CA PHE A 78 -2.53 -10.12 -13.08
C PHE A 78 -1.24 -9.31 -12.90
N GLU A 79 -0.40 -9.75 -11.97
CA GLU A 79 0.89 -9.15 -11.62
C GLU A 79 1.98 -10.22 -11.63
N GLN A 80 3.05 -9.99 -12.40
CA GLN A 80 4.25 -10.81 -12.41
C GLN A 80 5.44 -10.00 -11.89
N PHE A 81 5.94 -10.38 -10.72
CA PHE A 81 7.07 -9.76 -10.05
C PHE A 81 8.38 -10.42 -10.48
N TYR A 82 9.40 -9.58 -10.66
CA TYR A 82 10.79 -9.96 -10.90
C TYR A 82 11.67 -9.20 -9.90
N PHE A 83 12.28 -9.93 -8.98
CA PHE A 83 13.14 -9.37 -7.94
C PHE A 83 14.60 -9.34 -8.39
N ASP A 84 15.39 -8.44 -7.80
CA ASP A 84 16.81 -8.27 -8.12
C ASP A 84 17.71 -9.43 -7.68
N ASP A 85 17.21 -10.29 -6.79
CA ASP A 85 17.83 -11.57 -6.42
C ASP A 85 17.47 -12.74 -7.36
N GLY A 86 16.68 -12.46 -8.42
CA GLY A 86 16.25 -13.45 -9.40
C GLY A 86 14.95 -14.20 -9.05
N ARG A 87 14.36 -13.98 -7.87
CA ARG A 87 13.05 -14.55 -7.53
C ARG A 87 11.96 -13.99 -8.45
N GLN A 88 10.94 -14.81 -8.66
CA GLN A 88 9.72 -14.44 -9.37
C GLN A 88 8.51 -14.84 -8.54
N GLN A 89 7.48 -13.99 -8.57
CA GLN A 89 6.23 -14.24 -7.88
C GLN A 89 5.08 -13.73 -8.75
N THR A 90 3.92 -14.37 -8.64
CA THR A 90 2.69 -13.90 -9.29
C THR A 90 1.63 -13.56 -8.26
N ARG A 91 0.81 -12.55 -8.55
CA ARG A 91 -0.44 -12.29 -7.84
C ARG A 91 -1.52 -11.98 -8.86
N THR A 92 -2.76 -12.36 -8.56
CA THR A 92 -3.93 -11.96 -9.34
C THR A 92 -4.96 -11.38 -8.41
N TRP A 93 -5.26 -10.11 -8.60
CA TRP A 93 -6.31 -9.42 -7.86
C TRP A 93 -7.64 -9.54 -8.60
N PHE A 94 -8.69 -9.84 -7.84
CA PHE A 94 -10.07 -9.72 -8.28
C PHE A 94 -10.69 -8.52 -7.58
N LEU A 95 -11.03 -7.49 -8.35
CA LEU A 95 -11.42 -6.17 -7.88
C LEU A 95 -12.89 -5.90 -8.20
N SER A 96 -13.59 -5.26 -7.28
CA SER A 96 -14.97 -4.80 -7.51
C SER A 96 -15.31 -3.58 -6.67
N LYS A 97 -16.26 -2.77 -7.14
CA LYS A 97 -16.77 -1.64 -6.36
C LYS A 97 -18.00 -2.08 -5.58
N GLY A 98 -18.00 -1.84 -4.28
CA GLY A 98 -19.13 -2.13 -3.41
C GLY A 98 -20.26 -1.14 -3.53
N ALA A 99 -21.41 -1.54 -2.97
CA ALA A 99 -22.58 -0.66 -2.84
C ALA A 99 -22.32 0.58 -1.95
N ASP A 100 -21.36 0.49 -1.04
CA ASP A 100 -20.88 1.60 -0.20
C ASP A 100 -19.92 2.56 -0.94
N GLY A 101 -19.63 2.29 -2.22
CA GLY A 101 -18.71 3.07 -3.03
C GLY A 101 -17.23 2.77 -2.80
N HIS A 102 -16.90 1.90 -1.84
CA HIS A 102 -15.53 1.45 -1.59
C HIS A 102 -15.13 0.34 -2.54
N TRP A 103 -13.86 0.29 -2.89
CA TRP A 103 -13.30 -0.81 -3.65
C TRP A 103 -13.01 -2.02 -2.74
N ARG A 104 -13.21 -3.22 -3.26
CA ARG A 104 -12.89 -4.49 -2.62
C ARG A 104 -11.97 -5.30 -3.51
N GLY A 105 -11.05 -6.03 -2.91
CA GLY A 105 -10.09 -6.87 -3.63
C GLY A 105 -9.82 -8.19 -2.93
N THR A 106 -9.67 -9.26 -3.69
CA THR A 106 -9.20 -10.55 -3.19
C THR A 106 -8.04 -11.06 -4.05
N ALA A 107 -7.16 -11.85 -3.44
CA ALA A 107 -6.11 -12.59 -4.10
C ALA A 107 -5.82 -13.86 -3.28
N SER A 108 -5.06 -14.80 -3.83
CA SER A 108 -4.79 -16.10 -3.18
C SER A 108 -4.04 -15.99 -1.85
N ASP A 109 -3.25 -14.94 -1.68
CA ASP A 109 -2.42 -14.66 -0.50
C ASP A 109 -3.01 -13.56 0.41
N VAL A 110 -4.19 -13.04 0.05
CA VAL A 110 -4.90 -12.02 0.82
C VAL A 110 -5.87 -12.68 1.80
N VAL A 111 -5.81 -12.24 3.04
CA VAL A 111 -6.65 -12.75 4.12
C VAL A 111 -7.95 -11.95 4.15
N GLY A 112 -9.05 -12.58 3.73
CA GLY A 112 -10.34 -11.91 3.62
C GLY A 112 -10.41 -11.02 2.38
N GLU A 113 -10.72 -9.73 2.57
CA GLU A 113 -10.80 -8.76 1.49
C GLU A 113 -9.93 -7.54 1.80
N ALA A 114 -9.27 -7.04 0.77
CA ALA A 114 -8.70 -5.72 0.76
C ALA A 114 -9.80 -4.66 0.58
N VAL A 115 -9.66 -3.50 1.24
CA VAL A 115 -10.63 -2.41 1.19
C VAL A 115 -9.94 -1.12 0.74
N GLY A 116 -10.51 -0.51 -0.29
CA GLY A 116 -10.02 0.71 -0.93
C GLY A 116 -10.97 1.87 -0.81
N LYS A 117 -10.45 3.04 -0.45
CA LYS A 117 -11.17 4.32 -0.45
C LYS A 117 -10.45 5.32 -1.32
N THR A 118 -11.21 6.13 -2.06
CA THR A 118 -10.67 7.15 -2.99
C THR A 118 -11.10 8.55 -2.57
N ALA A 119 -10.21 9.53 -2.70
CA ALA A 119 -10.54 10.95 -2.67
C ALA A 119 -9.57 11.73 -3.56
N GLY A 120 -10.12 12.48 -4.52
CA GLY A 120 -9.29 13.21 -5.48
C GLY A 120 -8.36 12.29 -6.26
N PHE A 121 -7.06 12.59 -6.22
CA PHE A 121 -5.98 11.82 -6.85
C PHE A 121 -5.43 10.69 -5.98
N ALA A 122 -6.00 10.45 -4.79
CA ALA A 122 -5.49 9.48 -3.83
C ALA A 122 -6.43 8.28 -3.65
N LEU A 123 -5.84 7.10 -3.48
CA LEU A 123 -6.49 5.87 -3.01
C LEU A 123 -5.73 5.35 -1.79
N ASN A 124 -6.46 5.07 -0.71
CA ASN A 124 -5.94 4.30 0.42
C ASN A 124 -6.51 2.87 0.39
N TRP A 125 -5.63 1.89 0.34
CA TRP A 125 -5.91 0.47 0.16
C TRP A 125 -5.34 -0.33 1.33
N ARG A 126 -6.19 -1.08 2.04
CA ARG A 126 -5.80 -1.78 3.27
C ARG A 126 -6.14 -3.25 3.19
N TYR A 127 -5.19 -4.11 3.57
CA TYR A 127 -5.35 -5.55 3.52
C TYR A 127 -4.37 -6.27 4.44
N GLN A 128 -4.59 -7.57 4.61
CA GLN A 128 -3.67 -8.47 5.27
C GLN A 128 -3.19 -9.53 4.28
N LEU A 129 -1.92 -9.86 4.38
CA LEU A 129 -1.24 -10.78 3.49
C LEU A 129 -0.51 -11.85 4.29
N ASP A 130 -0.65 -13.11 3.85
CA ASP A 130 0.12 -14.23 4.36
C ASP A 130 1.42 -14.34 3.55
N LEU A 131 2.51 -13.77 4.09
CA LEU A 131 3.81 -13.68 3.43
C LEU A 131 4.64 -14.93 3.72
N ALA A 132 4.97 -15.69 2.67
CA ALA A 132 5.93 -16.78 2.78
C ALA A 132 7.36 -16.23 2.84
N LEU A 133 8.07 -16.53 3.93
CA LEU A 133 9.47 -16.22 4.13
C LEU A 133 10.37 -17.27 3.45
N PRO A 134 11.67 -16.96 3.22
CA PRO A 134 12.61 -17.89 2.56
C PRO A 134 12.80 -19.23 3.29
N ASP A 135 12.57 -19.26 4.60
CA ASP A 135 12.63 -20.47 5.43
C ASP A 135 11.33 -21.31 5.41
N GLY A 136 10.31 -20.85 4.68
CA GLY A 136 9.01 -21.50 4.57
C GLY A 136 8.01 -21.08 5.65
N GLU A 137 8.39 -20.23 6.62
CA GLU A 137 7.43 -19.67 7.57
C GLU A 137 6.45 -18.74 6.84
N VAL A 138 5.16 -18.86 7.17
CA VAL A 138 4.13 -17.95 6.67
C VAL A 138 3.79 -16.94 7.75
N VAL A 139 4.07 -15.67 7.47
CA VAL A 139 3.89 -14.56 8.39
C VAL A 139 2.76 -13.67 7.89
N ARG A 140 1.68 -13.58 8.68
CA ARG A 140 0.64 -12.58 8.45
C ARG A 140 1.15 -11.18 8.75
N VAL A 141 1.00 -10.28 7.79
CA VAL A 141 1.34 -8.85 7.87
C VAL A 141 0.18 -8.00 7.37
N SER A 142 0.10 -6.76 7.85
CA SER A 142 -0.87 -5.75 7.42
C SER A 142 -0.19 -4.75 6.48
N PHE A 143 -0.90 -4.41 5.41
CA PHE A 143 -0.52 -3.41 4.42
C PHE A 143 -1.45 -2.19 4.52
N ASP A 144 -0.87 -0.99 4.55
CA ASP A 144 -1.55 0.30 4.40
C ASP A 144 -0.95 1.04 3.19
N ASP A 145 -1.62 0.89 2.06
CA ASP A 145 -1.14 1.28 0.74
C ASP A 145 -1.78 2.60 0.33
N TRP A 146 -0.95 3.56 0.00
CA TRP A 146 -1.36 4.83 -0.55
C TRP A 146 -0.93 4.91 -2.00
N MET A 147 -1.90 5.00 -2.91
CA MET A 147 -1.67 5.23 -4.32
C MET A 147 -2.03 6.67 -4.65
N TYR A 148 -1.15 7.37 -5.36
CA TYR A 148 -1.31 8.75 -5.78
C TYR A 148 -1.14 8.85 -7.28
N LEU A 149 -2.17 9.30 -7.99
CA LEU A 149 -2.06 9.61 -9.42
C LEU A 149 -1.15 10.82 -9.58
N LEU A 150 -0.18 10.70 -10.46
CA LEU A 150 0.64 11.81 -10.92
C LEU A 150 0.01 12.47 -12.15
N ASP A 151 -0.54 11.65 -13.04
CA ASP A 151 -1.28 12.03 -14.25
C ASP A 151 -2.25 10.90 -14.64
N GLU A 152 -2.73 10.88 -15.89
CA GLU A 152 -3.68 9.86 -16.36
C GLU A 152 -3.07 8.46 -16.52
N ASP A 153 -1.74 8.37 -16.67
CA ASP A 153 -1.02 7.13 -17.00
C ASP A 153 -0.02 6.71 -15.94
N ARG A 154 0.26 7.56 -14.94
CA ARG A 154 1.30 7.33 -13.93
C ARG A 154 0.77 7.48 -12.51
N LEU A 155 1.20 6.56 -11.64
CA LEU A 155 0.96 6.66 -10.20
C LEU A 155 2.18 6.26 -9.37
N ILE A 156 2.22 6.75 -8.14
CA ILE A 156 3.13 6.26 -7.09
C ILE A 156 2.29 5.49 -6.08
N ASN A 157 2.71 4.27 -5.77
CA ASN A 157 2.22 3.52 -4.62
C ASN A 157 3.28 3.51 -3.52
N ARG A 158 2.84 3.78 -2.28
CA ARG A 158 3.62 3.67 -1.06
C ARG A 158 2.85 2.83 -0.05
N ALA A 159 3.36 1.66 0.25
CA ALA A 159 2.78 0.70 1.16
C ALA A 159 3.58 0.62 2.46
N LYS A 160 2.90 0.73 3.60
CA LYS A 160 3.51 0.45 4.90
C LYS A 160 3.20 -0.98 5.32
N ILE A 161 4.24 -1.75 5.65
CA ILE A 161 4.13 -3.10 6.16
C ILE A 161 4.22 -3.07 7.68
N SER A 162 3.30 -3.75 8.35
CA SER A 162 3.31 -3.89 9.80
C SER A 162 2.87 -5.28 10.27
N LYS A 163 3.28 -5.67 11.47
CA LYS A 163 2.81 -6.89 12.15
C LYS A 163 2.49 -6.53 13.60
N PHE A 164 1.28 -6.84 14.05
CA PHE A 164 0.78 -6.46 15.38
C PHE A 164 0.97 -4.96 15.72
N GLY A 165 0.80 -4.09 14.72
CA GLY A 165 1.00 -2.64 14.86
C GLY A 165 2.46 -2.17 14.85
N ILE A 166 3.42 -3.10 14.79
CA ILE A 166 4.84 -2.78 14.70
C ILE A 166 5.22 -2.62 13.24
N HIS A 167 5.79 -1.48 12.88
CA HIS A 167 6.28 -1.21 11.53
C HIS A 167 7.46 -2.13 11.19
N LEU A 168 7.39 -2.76 10.01
CA LEU A 168 8.42 -3.69 9.53
C LEU A 168 9.24 -3.09 8.38
N GLY A 169 8.62 -2.24 7.57
CA GLY A 169 9.23 -1.68 6.37
C GLY A 169 8.19 -1.06 5.44
N GLU A 170 8.65 -0.63 4.27
CA GLU A 170 7.80 -0.01 3.24
C GLU A 170 8.05 -0.63 1.86
N VAL A 171 7.03 -0.61 1.00
CA VAL A 171 7.18 -0.83 -0.44
C VAL A 171 6.88 0.49 -1.13
N ILE A 172 7.73 0.90 -2.05
CA ILE A 172 7.51 2.07 -2.90
C ILE A 172 7.64 1.63 -4.34
N LEU A 173 6.64 1.91 -5.16
CA LEU A 173 6.68 1.62 -6.59
C LEU A 173 6.03 2.73 -7.41
N TYR A 174 6.65 2.99 -8.56
CA TYR A 174 6.08 3.76 -9.65
C TYR A 174 5.40 2.80 -10.62
N ILE A 175 4.17 3.11 -11.03
CA ILE A 175 3.39 2.31 -11.99
C ILE A 175 3.03 3.20 -13.17
N GLU A 176 3.19 2.68 -14.38
CA GLU A 176 2.90 3.35 -15.64
C GLU A 176 2.10 2.46 -16.59
N ARG A 177 1.07 3.03 -17.22
CA ARG A 177 0.33 2.40 -18.31
C ARG A 177 1.18 2.40 -19.59
N LEU A 178 1.21 1.27 -20.28
CA LEU A 178 1.99 1.11 -21.51
C LEU A 178 1.20 1.42 -22.78
N GLU A 179 -0.14 1.41 -22.70
CA GLU A 179 -1.03 1.59 -23.84
C GLU A 179 -1.78 2.93 -23.69
N ARG A 180 -1.47 3.88 -24.58
CA ARG A 180 -2.13 5.18 -24.69
C ARG A 180 -3.42 5.09 -25.48
#